data_AF-A0A8X7ZH06-F1
#
_entry.id   AF-A0A8X7ZH06-F1
#
_cell.length_a   1.000
_cell.length_b   1.000
_cell.length_c   1.000
_cell.angle_alpha   90.00
_cell.angle_beta   90.00
_cell.angle_gamma   90.00
#
_symmetry.space_group_name_H-M   'P 1'
#
loop_
_entity.id
_entity.type
_entity.pdbx_description
1 polymer ?
#
loop_
_entity_poly.entity_id
_entity_poly.type
_entity_poly.pdbx_seq_one_letter_code
_entity_poly.pdbx_strand_id
1 'polypeptide(L)'
;MTWPAFCSISMGQVIERRNLHRKNIGQPSLELQPDDDVHATLNKEIAEKTRELSQLRGEDLQGLSLEELHKLEKLIKTSLRRVVEEKGGKIINEINTLKNEGEQLVEENWRLKQQVMNLSAGQRHLLQPDKSLDSLVTNTRSMSSADPCQDCYLFVIEWERWRLIQQKCF
;
A
#
# COMPACT_ATOMS: atom_id res chain seq x y z
N MET A 1 7.13 56.45 65.58
CA MET A 1 6.03 56.01 64.69
C MET A 1 5.66 57.18 63.80
N THR A 2 6.10 57.17 62.55
CA THR A 2 5.64 58.11 61.51
C THR A 2 5.66 57.34 60.19
N TRP A 3 4.49 56.92 59.71
CA TRP A 3 4.33 56.35 58.37
C TRP A 3 4.47 57.48 57.33
N PRO A 4 5.25 57.30 56.24
CA PRO A 4 5.19 58.24 55.12
C PRO A 4 3.85 58.09 54.40
N ALA A 5 3.26 59.24 54.06
CA ALA A 5 1.97 59.36 53.42
C ALA A 5 1.88 58.60 52.08
N PHE A 6 0.66 58.14 51.78
CA PHE A 6 0.27 57.54 50.52
C PHE A 6 0.60 58.50 49.36
N CYS A 7 1.58 58.14 48.52
CA CYS A 7 1.94 58.89 47.33
C CYS A 7 0.77 58.91 46.33
N SER A 8 0.11 60.06 46.15
CA SER A 8 -0.81 60.27 45.03
C SER A 8 0.02 60.42 43.74
N ILE A 9 0.43 59.30 43.16
CA ILE A 9 1.01 59.32 41.82
C ILE A 9 -0.10 59.75 40.86
N SER A 10 0.10 60.91 40.22
CA SER A 10 -0.80 61.44 39.21
C SER A 10 -0.87 60.50 38.01
N MET A 11 -2.07 60.34 37.45
CA MET A 11 -2.33 59.56 36.23
C MET A 11 -1.39 59.96 35.08
N GLY A 12 -0.98 61.23 35.01
CA GLY A 12 0.00 61.71 34.04
C GLY A 12 1.37 61.03 34.18
N GLN A 13 1.84 60.81 35.41
CA GLN A 13 3.12 60.12 35.68
C GLN A 13 3.03 58.61 35.41
N VAL A 14 1.84 58.01 35.50
CA VAL A 14 1.62 56.62 35.12
C VAL A 14 1.67 56.48 33.59
N ILE A 15 1.03 57.41 32.87
CA ILE A 15 1.04 57.45 31.41
C ILE A 15 2.45 57.73 30.87
N GLU A 16 3.18 58.66 31.49
CA GLU A 16 4.56 58.98 31.11
C GLU A 16 5.50 57.78 31.33
N ARG A 17 5.42 57.09 32.48
CA ARG A 17 6.17 55.84 32.70
C ARG A 17 5.81 54.78 31.68
N ARG A 18 4.53 54.63 31.34
CA ARG A 18 4.08 53.65 30.33
C ARG A 18 4.58 54.01 28.93
N ASN A 19 4.63 55.29 28.59
CA ASN A 19 5.15 55.79 27.31
C ASN A 19 6.68 55.64 27.21
N LEU A 20 7.42 55.85 28.31
CA LEU A 20 8.85 55.56 28.40
C LEU A 20 9.13 54.06 28.26
N HIS A 21 8.32 53.22 28.92
CA HIS A 21 8.41 51.76 28.75
C HIS A 21 8.10 51.36 27.31
N ARG A 22 7.05 51.90 26.69
CA ARG A 22 6.71 51.68 25.27
C ARG A 22 7.81 52.14 24.31
N LYS A 23 8.49 53.26 24.59
CA LYS A 23 9.64 53.72 23.79
C LYS A 23 10.86 52.80 23.91
N ASN A 24 11.05 52.13 25.05
CA ASN A 24 12.04 51.06 25.22
C ASN A 24 11.60 49.69 24.67
N ILE A 25 10.30 49.48 24.44
CA ILE A 25 9.74 48.30 23.75
C ILE A 25 9.77 48.49 22.20
N GLY A 26 10.50 49.48 21.71
CA GLY A 26 10.87 49.60 20.28
C GLY A 26 11.99 48.64 19.87
N GLN A 27 12.63 47.96 20.83
CA GLN A 27 13.32 46.71 20.54
C GLN A 27 12.32 45.58 20.74
N PRO A 28 12.11 44.71 19.74
CA PRO A 28 11.40 43.46 19.94
C PRO A 28 12.06 42.76 21.12
N SER A 29 11.34 42.71 22.24
CA SER A 29 11.73 41.95 23.40
C SER A 29 11.76 40.49 23.00
N LEU A 30 12.97 40.00 22.72
CA LEU A 30 13.43 38.65 23.07
C LEU A 30 12.36 37.56 22.89
N GLU A 31 11.73 37.54 21.72
CA GLU A 31 10.86 36.45 21.30
C GLU A 31 11.80 35.37 20.76
N LEU A 32 12.38 34.58 21.68
CA LEU A 32 13.03 33.29 21.44
C LEU A 32 13.64 33.17 20.02
N GLN A 33 14.63 34.01 19.70
CA GLN A 33 15.60 33.63 18.67
C GLN A 33 16.19 32.32 19.20
N PRO A 34 16.12 31.20 18.45
CA PRO A 34 16.92 30.04 18.79
C PRO A 34 18.34 30.56 19.02
N ASP A 35 18.96 30.22 20.16
CA ASP A 35 20.38 30.52 20.38
C ASP A 35 21.09 30.21 19.06
N ASP A 36 21.74 31.18 18.43
CA ASP A 36 22.35 31.00 17.10
C ASP A 36 23.26 29.76 17.08
N ASP A 37 23.81 29.41 18.24
CA ASP A 37 24.56 28.21 18.55
C ASP A 37 23.74 26.90 18.40
N VAL A 38 22.50 26.87 18.89
CA VAL A 38 21.57 25.74 18.72
C VAL A 38 21.21 25.57 17.24
N HIS A 39 20.93 26.65 16.53
CA HIS A 39 20.62 26.60 15.11
C HIS A 39 21.84 26.17 14.27
N ALA A 40 23.03 26.64 14.59
CA ALA A 40 24.28 26.19 13.96
C ALA A 40 24.53 24.68 14.19
N THR A 41 24.29 24.20 15.41
CA THR A 41 24.45 22.80 15.77
C THR A 41 23.47 21.90 15.00
N LEU A 42 22.19 22.28 14.93
CA LEU A 42 21.17 21.56 14.17
C LEU A 42 21.50 21.50 12.68
N ASN A 43 21.95 22.61 12.08
CA ASN A 43 22.34 22.63 10.67
C ASN A 43 23.55 21.73 10.38
N LYS A 44 24.51 21.67 11.30
CA LYS A 44 25.65 20.75 11.19
C LYS A 44 25.19 19.28 11.22
N GLU A 45 24.27 18.94 12.12
CA GLU A 45 23.72 17.58 12.20
C GLU A 45 22.94 17.21 10.94
N ILE A 46 22.13 18.13 10.40
CA ILE A 46 21.42 17.93 9.13
C ILE A 46 22.40 17.68 7.99
N ALA A 47 23.46 18.49 7.88
CA ALA A 47 24.49 18.32 6.87
C ALA A 47 25.20 16.95 7.00
N GLU A 48 25.51 16.53 8.22
CA GLU A 48 26.13 15.24 8.50
C GLU A 48 25.19 14.07 8.15
N LYS A 49 23.92 14.13 8.55
CA LYS A 49 22.93 13.10 8.21
C LYS A 49 22.64 13.04 6.71
N THR A 50 22.63 14.18 6.03
CA THR A 50 22.50 14.24 4.57
C THR A 50 23.67 13.54 3.91
N ARG A 51 24.90 13.79 4.37
CA ARG A 51 26.10 13.10 3.89
C ARG A 51 26.06 11.59 4.17
N GLU A 52 25.66 11.17 5.36
CA GLU A 52 25.48 9.75 5.68
C GLU A 52 24.48 9.07 4.72
N LEU A 53 23.37 9.74 4.39
CA LEU A 53 22.40 9.23 3.42
C LEU A 53 22.97 9.15 2.00
N SER A 54 23.73 10.15 1.55
CA SER A 54 24.46 10.09 0.28
C SER A 54 25.42 8.88 0.24
N GLN A 55 26.16 8.64 1.32
CA GLN A 55 27.07 7.50 1.44
C GLN A 55 26.35 6.15 1.39
N LEU A 56 25.19 6.03 2.03
CA LEU A 56 24.34 4.84 1.91
C LEU A 56 23.82 4.61 0.48
N ARG A 57 23.71 5.67 -0.33
CA ARG A 57 23.38 5.60 -1.76
C ARG A 57 24.60 5.32 -2.66
N GLY A 58 25.80 5.28 -2.10
CA GLY A 58 27.06 5.08 -2.84
C GLY A 58 27.67 6.38 -3.39
N GLU A 59 27.20 7.53 -2.92
CA GLU A 59 27.73 8.86 -3.26
C GLU A 59 28.67 9.37 -2.14
N ASP A 60 29.44 10.43 -2.38
CA ASP A 60 30.30 11.09 -1.38
C ASP A 60 31.21 10.13 -0.56
N LEU A 61 31.75 9.11 -1.22
CA LEU A 61 32.61 8.08 -0.60
C LEU A 61 34.07 8.52 -0.43
N GLN A 62 34.45 9.66 -1.01
CA GLN A 62 35.81 10.18 -0.90
C GLN A 62 36.15 10.51 0.56
N GLY A 63 37.34 10.14 1.01
CA GLY A 63 37.80 10.39 2.38
C GLY A 63 37.39 9.32 3.40
N LEU A 64 36.60 8.32 3.01
CA LEU A 64 36.35 7.15 3.86
C LEU A 64 37.52 6.17 3.81
N SER A 65 37.84 5.59 4.96
CA SER A 65 38.77 4.46 5.06
C SER A 65 38.16 3.18 4.51
N LEU A 66 39.02 2.20 4.18
CA LEU A 66 38.58 0.89 3.71
C LEU A 66 37.66 0.19 4.72
N GLU A 67 37.92 0.37 6.02
CA GLU A 67 37.11 -0.20 7.09
C GLU A 67 35.71 0.43 7.15
N GLU A 68 35.60 1.75 6.96
CA GLU A 68 34.30 2.44 6.91
C GLU A 68 33.49 2.04 5.67
N LEU A 69 34.15 1.91 4.52
CA LEU A 69 33.55 1.37 3.29
C LEU A 69 33.02 -0.06 3.49
N HIS A 70 33.79 -0.95 4.11
CA HIS A 70 33.32 -2.30 4.43
C HIS A 70 32.12 -2.31 5.39
N LYS A 71 32.09 -1.42 6.38
CA LYS A 71 30.94 -1.28 7.30
C LYS A 71 29.69 -0.84 6.55
N LEU A 72 29.80 0.17 5.68
CA LEU A 72 28.70 0.64 4.82
C LEU A 72 28.18 -0.50 3.95
N GLU A 73 29.08 -1.21 3.25
CA GLU A 73 28.72 -2.33 2.39
C GLU A 73 27.97 -3.43 3.16
N LYS A 74 28.47 -3.81 4.34
CA LYS A 74 27.83 -4.83 5.19
C LYS A 74 26.43 -4.40 5.63
N LEU A 75 26.25 -3.15 6.02
CA LEU A 75 24.96 -2.60 6.44
C LEU A 75 23.96 -2.60 5.27
N ILE A 76 24.38 -2.14 4.09
CA ILE A 76 23.55 -2.11 2.87
C ILE A 76 23.18 -3.54 2.46
N LYS A 77 24.13 -4.47 2.40
CA LYS A 77 23.86 -5.88 2.06
C LYS A 77 22.86 -6.52 3.01
N THR A 78 23.02 -6.29 4.31
CA THR A 78 22.14 -6.89 5.34
C THR A 78 20.73 -6.30 5.28
N SER A 79 20.62 -4.98 5.13
CA SER A 79 19.32 -4.30 5.02
C SER A 79 18.59 -4.66 3.74
N LEU A 80 19.30 -4.71 2.60
CA LEU A 80 18.75 -5.12 1.32
C LEU A 80 18.22 -6.55 1.36
N ARG A 81 18.98 -7.48 1.97
CA ARG A 81 18.53 -8.87 2.15
C ARG A 81 17.16 -8.94 2.82
N ARG A 82 16.99 -8.24 3.96
CA ARG A 82 15.71 -8.22 4.68
C ARG A 82 14.57 -7.65 3.84
N VAL A 83 14.84 -6.58 3.07
CA VAL A 83 13.84 -5.98 2.18
C VAL A 83 13.42 -6.95 1.08
N VAL A 84 14.37 -7.68 0.48
CA VAL A 84 14.10 -8.69 -0.54
C VAL A 84 13.30 -9.86 0.03
N GLU A 85 13.68 -10.37 1.20
CA GLU A 85 12.98 -11.45 1.89
C GLU A 85 11.52 -11.07 2.22
N GLU A 86 11.31 -9.88 2.80
CA GLU A 86 9.98 -9.37 3.15
C GLU A 86 9.11 -9.16 1.90
N LYS A 87 9.65 -8.53 0.85
CA LYS A 87 8.91 -8.31 -0.40
C LYS A 87 8.60 -9.64 -1.09
N GLY A 88 9.56 -10.56 -1.14
CA GLY A 88 9.40 -11.90 -1.69
C GLY A 88 8.31 -12.67 -0.94
N GLY A 89 8.33 -12.65 0.39
CA GLY A 89 7.29 -13.26 1.22
C GLY A 89 5.89 -12.72 0.92
N LYS A 90 5.74 -11.39 0.77
CA LYS A 90 4.47 -10.77 0.39
C LYS A 90 3.96 -11.24 -0.97
N ILE A 91 4.85 -11.27 -1.97
CA ILE A 91 4.51 -11.73 -3.33
C ILE A 91 4.09 -13.21 -3.30
N ILE A 92 4.84 -14.06 -2.61
CA ILE A 92 4.53 -15.49 -2.50
C ILE A 92 3.17 -15.69 -1.81
N ASN A 93 2.88 -14.94 -0.75
CA ASN A 93 1.59 -15.02 -0.07
C ASN A 93 0.43 -14.62 -1.01
N GLU A 94 0.59 -13.55 -1.77
CA GLU A 94 -0.41 -13.11 -2.75
C GLU A 94 -0.64 -14.14 -3.86
N ILE A 95 0.44 -14.74 -4.39
CA ILE A 95 0.37 -15.85 -5.35
C ILE A 95 -0.43 -17.01 -4.77
N ASN A 96 -0.16 -17.40 -3.52
CA ASN A 96 -0.85 -18.52 -2.87
C ASN A 96 -2.33 -18.22 -2.66
N THR A 97 -2.67 -17.00 -2.24
CA THR A 97 -4.07 -16.57 -2.10
C THR A 97 -4.80 -16.66 -3.43
N LEU A 98 -4.25 -16.05 -4.50
CA LEU A 98 -4.85 -16.07 -5.83
C LEU A 98 -4.97 -17.49 -6.39
N LYS A 99 -3.99 -18.36 -6.12
CA LYS A 99 -4.05 -19.76 -6.52
C LYS A 99 -5.22 -20.49 -5.85
N ASN A 100 -5.39 -20.31 -4.53
CA ASN A 100 -6.48 -20.93 -3.78
C ASN A 100 -7.85 -20.40 -4.24
N GLU A 101 -7.97 -19.10 -4.50
CA GLU A 101 -9.19 -18.51 -5.09
C GLU A 101 -9.49 -19.08 -6.48
N GLY A 102 -8.46 -19.25 -7.32
CA GLY A 102 -8.58 -19.89 -8.62
C GLY A 102 -9.07 -21.34 -8.52
N GLU A 103 -8.55 -22.11 -7.57
CA GLU A 103 -8.99 -23.50 -7.33
C GLU A 103 -10.46 -23.56 -6.88
N GLN A 104 -10.88 -22.67 -5.97
CA GLN A 104 -12.28 -22.58 -5.54
C GLN A 104 -13.22 -22.18 -6.67
N LEU A 105 -12.81 -21.22 -7.52
CA LEU A 105 -13.62 -20.78 -8.66
C LEU A 105 -13.80 -21.91 -9.68
N VAL A 106 -12.77 -22.72 -9.93
CA VAL A 106 -12.87 -23.88 -10.83
C VAL A 106 -13.86 -24.90 -10.29
N GLU A 107 -13.78 -25.22 -8.99
CA GLU A 107 -14.69 -26.17 -8.34
C GLU A 107 -16.14 -25.67 -8.38
N GLU A 108 -16.37 -24.41 -8.01
CA GLU A 108 -17.71 -23.82 -8.03
C GLU A 108 -18.27 -23.71 -9.45
N ASN A 109 -17.43 -23.37 -10.45
CA ASN A 109 -17.84 -23.35 -11.85
C ASN A 109 -18.26 -24.75 -12.32
N TRP A 110 -17.51 -25.79 -11.93
CA TRP A 110 -17.85 -27.17 -12.23
C TRP A 110 -19.18 -27.56 -11.57
N ARG A 111 -19.36 -27.27 -10.28
CA ARG A 111 -20.60 -27.55 -9.53
C ARG A 111 -21.82 -26.87 -10.17
N LEU A 112 -21.71 -25.59 -10.52
CA LEU A 112 -22.80 -24.84 -11.16
C LEU A 112 -23.15 -25.40 -12.54
N LYS A 113 -22.15 -25.77 -13.35
CA LYS A 113 -22.39 -26.41 -14.64
C LYS A 113 -23.12 -27.74 -14.49
N GLN A 114 -22.75 -28.58 -13.52
CA GLN A 114 -23.48 -29.82 -13.21
C GLN A 114 -24.94 -29.55 -12.84
N GLN A 115 -25.20 -28.53 -12.00
CA GLN A 115 -26.56 -28.15 -11.64
C GLN A 115 -27.39 -27.70 -12.86
N VAL A 116 -26.82 -26.87 -13.74
CA VAL A 116 -27.48 -26.43 -14.99
C VAL A 116 -27.78 -27.63 -15.89
N MET A 117 -26.84 -28.55 -16.05
CA MET A 117 -27.07 -29.76 -16.84
C MET A 117 -28.22 -30.60 -16.28
N ASN A 118 -28.26 -30.82 -14.96
CA ASN A 118 -29.32 -31.57 -14.30
C ASN A 118 -30.70 -30.90 -14.42
N LEU A 119 -30.77 -29.57 -14.26
CA LEU A 119 -32.01 -28.81 -14.45
C LEU A 119 -32.50 -28.88 -15.91
N SER A 120 -31.59 -28.73 -16.88
CA SER A 120 -31.92 -28.84 -18.31
C SER A 120 -32.38 -30.25 -18.72
N ALA A 121 -31.90 -31.29 -18.02
CA ALA A 121 -32.34 -32.67 -18.22
C ALA A 121 -33.72 -32.92 -17.58
N GLY A 122 -33.99 -32.34 -16.40
CA GLY A 122 -35.31 -32.36 -15.77
C GLY A 122 -36.39 -31.65 -16.58
N GLN A 123 -36.06 -30.51 -17.21
CA GLN A 123 -36.97 -29.82 -18.13
C GLN A 123 -37.25 -30.61 -19.42
N ARG A 124 -36.32 -31.44 -19.88
CA ARG A 124 -36.54 -32.36 -21.01
C ARG A 124 -37.45 -33.53 -20.65
N HIS A 125 -37.52 -33.93 -19.38
CA HIS A 125 -38.40 -35.00 -18.91
C HIS A 125 -39.87 -34.55 -18.72
N LEU A 126 -40.11 -33.25 -18.51
CA LEU A 126 -41.46 -32.68 -18.41
C LEU A 126 -42.09 -32.36 -19.78
N LEU A 127 -41.32 -32.48 -20.86
CA LEU A 127 -41.76 -32.13 -22.21
C LEU A 127 -41.43 -33.26 -23.20
N GLN A 128 -42.11 -34.42 -23.11
CA GLN A 128 -42.58 -35.28 -24.23
C GLN A 128 -43.43 -36.45 -23.67
N PRO A 129 -44.39 -37.03 -24.43
CA PRO A 129 -45.22 -36.45 -25.49
C PRO A 129 -46.70 -36.89 -25.36
N ASP A 130 -47.64 -35.95 -25.17
CA ASP A 130 -49.02 -36.26 -25.55
C ASP A 130 -49.13 -36.02 -27.06
N LYS A 131 -49.23 -37.13 -27.80
CA LYS A 131 -49.27 -37.13 -29.25
C LYS A 131 -50.63 -36.62 -29.69
N SER A 132 -50.70 -35.35 -30.08
CA SER A 132 -51.67 -34.88 -31.06
C SER A 132 -50.91 -34.13 -32.14
N LEU A 133 -50.72 -34.82 -33.26
CA LEU A 133 -50.10 -34.29 -34.46
C LEU A 133 -51.21 -33.61 -35.25
N ASP A 134 -51.26 -32.27 -35.22
CA ASP A 134 -51.57 -31.49 -36.42
C ASP A 134 -51.28 -30.00 -36.21
N SER A 135 -50.54 -29.44 -37.16
CA SER A 135 -50.46 -28.01 -37.49
C SER A 135 -49.86 -27.07 -36.43
N LEU A 136 -48.57 -26.75 -36.56
CA LEU A 136 -48.17 -25.51 -37.22
C LEU A 136 -46.64 -25.41 -37.29
N VAL A 137 -46.17 -25.21 -38.52
CA VAL A 137 -44.87 -24.67 -38.87
C VAL A 137 -44.62 -23.40 -38.05
N THR A 138 -43.51 -23.30 -37.32
CA THR A 138 -42.57 -22.16 -37.38
C THR A 138 -41.28 -22.50 -36.61
N ASN A 139 -40.26 -22.90 -37.38
CA ASN A 139 -38.86 -22.50 -37.27
C ASN A 139 -38.25 -22.37 -35.84
N THR A 140 -37.97 -23.49 -35.19
CA THR A 140 -36.89 -23.58 -34.20
C THR A 140 -35.69 -24.21 -34.89
N ARG A 141 -34.75 -23.34 -35.28
CA ARG A 141 -33.40 -23.70 -35.73
C ARG A 141 -32.80 -24.67 -34.71
N SER A 142 -32.81 -25.95 -35.06
CA SER A 142 -32.07 -26.99 -34.36
C SER A 142 -30.62 -26.56 -34.30
N MET A 143 -30.18 -26.07 -33.14
CA MET A 143 -28.76 -26.07 -32.82
C MET A 143 -28.38 -27.53 -32.68
N SER A 144 -27.81 -28.03 -33.77
CA SER A 144 -27.09 -29.28 -33.88
C SER A 144 -26.28 -29.56 -32.62
N SER A 145 -26.29 -30.83 -32.22
CA SER A 145 -25.56 -31.46 -31.13
C SER A 145 -24.04 -31.25 -31.22
N ALA A 146 -23.56 -30.04 -30.99
CA ALA A 146 -22.23 -29.86 -30.45
C ALA A 146 -22.32 -30.38 -29.00
N ASP A 147 -21.73 -31.54 -28.75
CA ASP A 147 -21.57 -32.07 -27.40
C ASP A 147 -20.97 -30.96 -26.51
N PRO A 148 -21.71 -30.45 -25.49
CA PRO A 148 -21.22 -29.38 -24.62
C PRO A 148 -20.02 -29.83 -23.75
N CYS A 149 -19.64 -31.10 -23.84
CA CYS A 149 -18.57 -31.72 -23.06
C CYS A 149 -17.16 -31.40 -23.57
N GLN A 150 -16.96 -31.02 -24.83
CA GLN A 150 -15.60 -30.84 -25.37
C GLN A 150 -14.89 -29.62 -24.78
N ASP A 151 -15.62 -28.53 -24.56
CA ASP A 151 -15.07 -27.31 -23.96
C ASP A 151 -14.72 -27.50 -22.47
N CYS A 152 -15.41 -28.41 -21.76
CA CYS A 152 -15.11 -28.74 -20.37
C CYS A 152 -13.78 -29.52 -20.23
N TYR A 153 -13.47 -30.42 -21.15
CA TYR A 153 -12.17 -31.12 -21.14
C TYR A 153 -11.04 -30.18 -21.53
N LEU A 154 -11.25 -29.27 -22.48
CA LEU A 154 -10.24 -28.30 -22.91
C LEU A 154 -9.84 -27.34 -21.78
N PHE A 155 -10.80 -26.78 -21.03
CA PHE A 155 -10.48 -25.84 -19.95
C PHE A 155 -9.75 -26.52 -18.78
N VAL A 156 -10.17 -27.75 -18.42
CA VAL A 156 -9.50 -28.54 -17.36
C VAL A 156 -8.10 -28.97 -17.79
N ILE A 157 -7.92 -29.40 -19.05
CA ILE A 157 -6.61 -29.80 -19.58
C ILE A 157 -5.68 -28.59 -19.72
N GLU A 158 -6.16 -27.44 -20.19
CA GLU A 158 -5.35 -26.22 -20.25
C GLU A 158 -4.94 -25.74 -18.87
N TRP A 159 -5.84 -25.82 -17.88
CA TRP A 159 -5.52 -25.45 -16.51
C TRP A 159 -4.55 -26.42 -15.82
N GLU A 160 -4.72 -27.74 -15.98
CA GLU A 160 -3.75 -28.76 -15.54
C GLU A 160 -2.39 -28.55 -16.21
N ARG A 161 -2.38 -28.20 -17.49
CA ARG A 161 -1.16 -27.88 -18.25
C ARG A 161 -0.49 -26.60 -17.73
N TRP A 162 -1.23 -25.55 -17.42
CA TRP A 162 -0.71 -24.34 -16.77
C TRP A 162 -0.21 -24.61 -15.34
N ARG A 163 -0.92 -25.43 -14.57
CA ARG A 163 -0.52 -25.90 -13.24
C ARG A 163 0.82 -26.66 -13.28
N LEU A 164 1.00 -27.57 -14.23
CA LEU A 164 2.26 -28.31 -14.41
C LEU A 164 3.42 -27.42 -14.88
N ILE A 165 3.16 -26.41 -15.72
CA ILE A 165 4.17 -25.46 -16.17
C ILE A 165 4.66 -24.60 -14.99
N GLN A 166 3.74 -24.14 -14.13
CA GLN A 166 4.08 -23.36 -12.94
C GLN A 166 4.91 -24.18 -11.93
N GLN A 167 4.63 -25.48 -11.76
CA GLN A 167 5.38 -26.36 -10.84
C GLN A 167 6.78 -26.75 -11.33
N LYS A 168 7.11 -26.49 -12.59
CA LYS A 168 8.45 -26.71 -13.16
C LYS A 168 9.31 -25.45 -13.25
N CYS A 169 8.71 -24.27 -13.11
CA CYS A 169 9.42 -22.99 -13.21
C CYS A 169 9.79 -22.37 -11.85
N PHE A 170 9.38 -22.98 -10.75
CA PHE A 170 9.78 -22.69 -9.36
C PHE A 170 10.23 -23.98 -8.69
#